data_AF-A0A954JHA8-F1
#
_entry.id   AF-A0A954JHA8-F1
#
_cell.length_a   1.000
_cell.length_b   1.000
_cell.length_c   1.000
_cell.angle_alpha   90.00
_cell.angle_beta   90.00
_cell.angle_gamma   90.00
#
_symmetry.space_group_name_H-M   'P 1'
#
loop_
_entity.id
_entity.type
_entity.pdbx_description
1 polymer ?
#
loop_
_entity_poly.entity_id
_entity_poly.type
_entity_poly.pdbx_seq_one_letter_code
_entity_poly.pdbx_strand_id
1 'polypeptide(L)'
;MGHTMVRARALVTIFVAAVILYFIAAGIAVWAGWLKVEWYALAGGILGSLASTLGLISLSRPALDQADLENIQIDSLRKIAEASEEISELESKRESELNRLEEAKVLTREQMQSLEKQKKEMEILVQRASLSLFLQEQHRLYSERVSEAINKSSSLKAHLTELERIGRKLDALNQEIETDPHVDILKSIVASAKRDGAEADGLEELPPLTRAIVRMARLVADNLLDSFKKVIR
;
A
#
# COMPACT_ATOMS: atom_id res chain seq x y z
N MET A 1 -23.16 58.29 -43.29
CA MET A 1 -21.87 58.83 -42.81
C MET A 1 -20.74 58.80 -43.86
N GLY A 2 -21.00 58.60 -45.16
CA GLY A 2 -19.96 58.63 -46.20
C GLY A 2 -19.61 60.02 -46.77
N HIS A 3 -20.54 60.98 -46.73
CA HIS A 3 -20.33 62.29 -47.35
C HIS A 3 -19.36 63.23 -46.61
N THR A 4 -19.19 63.06 -45.30
CA THR A 4 -18.29 63.88 -44.47
C THR A 4 -16.83 63.47 -44.61
N MET A 5 -16.55 62.17 -44.77
CA MET A 5 -15.17 61.67 -44.95
C MET A 5 -14.59 62.02 -46.34
N VAL A 6 -15.40 61.97 -47.40
CA VAL A 6 -14.96 62.38 -48.74
C VAL A 6 -14.65 63.88 -48.79
N ARG A 7 -15.48 64.71 -48.15
CA ARG A 7 -15.25 66.16 -48.04
C ARG A 7 -13.99 66.49 -47.22
N ALA A 8 -13.73 65.76 -46.13
CA ALA A 8 -12.53 65.95 -45.32
C ALA A 8 -11.24 65.58 -46.09
N ARG A 9 -11.26 64.47 -46.84
CA ARG A 9 -10.13 64.09 -47.72
C ARG A 9 -9.88 65.12 -48.81
N ALA A 10 -10.94 65.58 -49.51
CA ALA A 10 -10.82 66.62 -50.52
C ALA A 10 -10.25 67.92 -49.95
N LEU A 11 -10.67 68.34 -48.74
CA LEU A 11 -10.11 69.51 -48.06
C LEU A 11 -8.62 69.38 -47.75
N VAL A 12 -8.16 68.21 -47.28
CA VAL A 12 -6.74 67.97 -47.00
C VAL A 12 -5.92 67.95 -48.29
N THR A 13 -6.42 67.31 -49.36
CA THR A 13 -5.73 67.29 -50.66
C THR A 13 -5.66 68.68 -51.28
N ILE A 14 -6.74 69.46 -51.20
CA ILE A 14 -6.78 70.87 -51.65
C ILE A 14 -5.81 71.72 -50.83
N PHE A 15 -5.75 71.52 -49.51
CA PHE A 15 -4.83 72.25 -48.63
C PHE A 15 -3.36 71.96 -48.98
N VAL A 16 -2.99 70.69 -49.18
CA VAL A 16 -1.63 70.31 -49.59
C VAL A 16 -1.30 70.88 -50.98
N ALA A 17 -2.24 70.83 -51.93
CA ALA A 17 -2.05 71.42 -53.25
C ALA A 17 -1.87 72.96 -53.19
N ALA A 18 -2.62 73.64 -52.32
CA ALA A 18 -2.49 75.08 -52.09
C ALA A 18 -1.14 75.45 -51.46
N VAL A 19 -0.60 74.62 -50.56
CA VAL A 19 0.74 74.81 -49.99
C VAL A 19 1.83 74.64 -51.05
N ILE A 20 1.71 73.65 -51.93
CA ILE A 20 2.64 73.46 -53.06
C ILE A 20 2.58 74.68 -54.01
N LEU A 21 1.37 75.16 -54.33
CA LEU A 21 1.18 76.34 -55.17
C LEU A 21 1.79 77.60 -54.52
N TYR A 22 1.60 77.77 -53.20
CA TYR A 22 2.22 78.85 -52.44
C TYR A 22 3.74 78.80 -52.51
N PHE A 23 4.35 77.61 -52.37
CA PHE A 23 5.81 77.45 -52.50
C PHE A 23 6.33 77.84 -53.89
N ILE A 24 5.61 77.47 -54.95
CA ILE A 24 5.97 77.83 -56.32
C ILE A 24 5.85 79.36 -56.52
N ALA A 25 4.72 79.95 -56.12
CA ALA A 25 4.47 81.38 -56.29
C ALA A 25 5.40 82.25 -55.42
N ALA A 26 5.64 81.86 -54.17
CA ALA A 26 6.52 82.57 -53.27
C ALA A 26 8.00 82.41 -53.66
N GLY A 27 8.39 81.27 -54.24
CA GLY A 27 9.73 81.10 -54.82
C GLY A 27 9.98 82.04 -56.01
N ILE A 28 8.99 82.23 -56.88
CA ILE A 28 9.07 83.19 -58.00
C ILE A 28 9.15 84.63 -57.47
N ALA A 29 8.38 84.97 -56.44
CA ALA A 29 8.39 86.31 -55.83
C ALA A 29 9.73 86.67 -55.14
N VAL A 30 10.39 85.68 -54.54
CA VAL A 30 11.75 85.85 -53.99
C VAL A 30 12.77 86.05 -55.10
N TRP A 31 12.67 85.32 -56.21
CA TRP A 31 13.57 85.47 -57.35
C TRP A 31 13.46 86.85 -58.03
N ALA A 32 12.25 87.44 -58.05
CA ALA A 32 12.02 88.81 -58.52
C ALA A 32 12.49 89.90 -57.52
N GLY A 33 13.06 89.53 -56.37
CA GLY A 33 13.60 90.46 -55.36
C GLY A 33 12.56 91.19 -54.52
N TRP A 34 11.28 90.81 -54.61
CA TRP A 34 10.18 91.48 -53.91
C TRP A 34 10.02 91.01 -52.46
N LEU A 35 10.61 89.88 -52.09
CA LEU A 35 10.47 89.27 -50.76
C LEU A 35 11.83 88.90 -50.15
N LYS A 36 12.01 89.22 -48.87
CA LYS A 36 13.22 88.84 -48.12
C LYS A 36 13.25 87.33 -47.90
N VAL A 37 14.38 86.71 -48.22
CA VAL A 37 14.61 85.24 -48.16
C VAL A 37 14.32 84.66 -46.78
N GLU A 38 14.57 85.41 -45.71
CA GLU A 38 14.34 85.00 -44.32
C GLU A 38 12.85 84.72 -44.03
N TRP A 39 11.95 85.56 -44.52
CA TRP A 39 10.50 85.38 -44.31
C TRP A 39 9.94 84.21 -45.13
N TYR A 40 10.47 83.98 -46.33
CA TYR A 40 10.13 82.83 -47.16
C TYR A 40 10.56 81.52 -46.51
N ALA A 41 11.79 81.45 -45.99
CA ALA A 41 12.31 80.25 -45.33
C ALA A 41 11.55 79.90 -44.04
N LEU A 42 11.20 80.90 -43.22
CA LEU A 42 10.45 80.69 -41.98
C LEU A 42 9.01 80.24 -42.25
N ALA A 43 8.29 80.94 -43.14
CA ALA A 43 6.92 80.58 -43.50
C ALA A 43 6.86 79.22 -44.21
N GLY A 44 7.82 78.95 -45.09
CA GLY A 44 7.95 77.67 -45.79
C GLY A 44 8.22 76.50 -44.84
N GLY A 45 9.09 76.65 -43.85
CA GLY A 45 9.38 75.58 -42.89
C GLY A 45 8.16 75.18 -42.04
N ILE A 46 7.37 76.16 -41.59
CA ILE A 46 6.16 75.90 -40.79
C ILE A 46 5.06 75.29 -41.66
N LEU A 47 4.77 75.87 -42.82
CA LEU A 47 3.74 75.35 -43.74
C LEU A 47 4.12 73.97 -44.30
N GLY A 48 5.39 73.74 -44.61
CA GLY A 48 5.89 72.46 -45.12
C GLY A 48 5.80 71.35 -44.08
N SER A 49 6.13 71.61 -42.81
CA SER A 49 6.03 70.60 -41.75
C SER A 49 4.58 70.23 -41.40
N LEU A 50 3.67 71.21 -41.40
CA LEU A 50 2.22 70.98 -41.26
C LEU A 50 1.65 70.19 -42.43
N ALA A 51 2.05 70.51 -43.67
CA ALA A 51 1.60 69.76 -44.84
C ALA A 51 2.13 68.33 -44.84
N SER A 52 3.38 68.11 -44.41
CA SER A 52 3.99 66.78 -44.36
C SER A 52 3.33 65.88 -43.30
N THR A 53 3.02 66.42 -42.12
CA THR A 53 2.32 65.66 -41.06
C THR A 53 0.89 65.32 -41.46
N LEU A 54 0.17 66.27 -42.06
CA LEU A 54 -1.19 66.03 -42.57
C LEU A 54 -1.21 65.07 -43.77
N GLY A 55 -0.21 65.14 -44.65
CA GLY A 55 -0.03 64.21 -45.76
C GLY A 55 0.21 62.78 -45.28
N LEU A 56 1.08 62.60 -44.27
CA LEU A 56 1.38 61.28 -43.69
C LEU A 56 0.15 60.67 -43.00
N ILE A 57 -0.61 61.48 -42.25
CA ILE A 57 -1.86 61.04 -41.60
C ILE A 57 -2.93 60.67 -42.64
N SER A 58 -2.99 61.36 -43.78
CA SER A 58 -3.90 61.04 -44.87
C SER A 58 -3.59 59.69 -45.52
N LEU A 59 -2.30 59.35 -45.62
CA LEU A 59 -1.83 58.09 -46.22
C LEU A 59 -1.97 56.88 -45.26
N SER A 60 -1.89 57.12 -43.94
CA SER A 60 -1.87 56.06 -42.91
C SER A 60 -3.25 55.47 -42.57
N ARG A 61 -4.31 55.88 -43.27
CA ARG A 61 -5.64 55.23 -43.19
C ARG A 61 -5.93 54.46 -44.48
N PRO A 62 -5.48 53.20 -44.61
CA PRO A 62 -6.09 52.30 -45.59
C PRO A 62 -7.56 52.10 -45.19
N ALA A 63 -8.44 52.06 -46.18
CA ALA A 63 -9.84 51.71 -45.97
C ALA A 63 -9.91 50.21 -45.65
N LEU A 64 -9.78 49.84 -44.38
CA LEU A 64 -10.21 48.53 -43.90
C LEU A 64 -11.74 48.56 -43.89
N ASP A 65 -12.34 47.74 -44.75
CA ASP A 65 -13.79 47.64 -44.90
C ASP A 65 -14.38 46.94 -43.65
N GLN A 66 -15.61 47.29 -43.28
CA GLN A 66 -16.26 46.70 -42.09
C GLN A 66 -16.45 45.18 -42.24
N ALA A 67 -16.59 44.70 -43.48
CA ALA A 67 -16.65 43.28 -43.82
C ALA A 67 -15.36 42.52 -43.48
N ASP A 68 -14.19 43.13 -43.67
CA ASP A 68 -12.91 42.49 -43.31
C ASP A 68 -12.74 42.37 -41.80
N LEU A 69 -13.25 43.35 -41.04
CA LEU A 69 -13.20 43.32 -39.58
C LEU A 69 -14.13 42.23 -39.00
N GLU A 70 -15.32 42.08 -39.57
CA GLU A 70 -16.29 41.05 -39.18
C GLU A 70 -15.77 39.64 -39.51
N ASN A 71 -15.18 39.46 -40.69
CA ASN A 71 -14.54 38.20 -41.08
C ASN A 71 -13.39 37.83 -40.14
N ILE A 72 -12.53 38.78 -39.75
CA ILE A 72 -11.44 38.53 -38.79
C ILE A 72 -11.98 38.15 -37.41
N GLN A 73 -13.07 38.75 -36.96
CA GLN A 73 -13.70 38.42 -35.67
C GLN A 73 -14.33 37.03 -35.69
N ILE A 74 -15.04 36.68 -36.77
CA ILE A 74 -15.63 35.35 -36.96
C ILE A 74 -14.53 34.29 -37.03
N ASP A 75 -13.45 34.52 -37.78
CA ASP A 75 -12.30 33.61 -37.85
C ASP A 75 -11.59 33.45 -36.50
N SER A 76 -11.51 34.53 -35.71
CA SER A 76 -10.93 34.47 -34.36
C SER A 76 -11.81 33.68 -33.40
N LEU A 77 -13.13 33.91 -33.42
CA LEU A 77 -14.09 33.16 -32.62
C LEU A 77 -14.12 31.69 -33.03
N ARG A 78 -14.03 31.40 -34.34
CA ARG A 78 -13.92 30.04 -34.86
C ARG A 78 -12.66 29.35 -34.38
N LYS A 79 -11.49 30.00 -34.46
CA LYS A 79 -10.23 29.44 -33.93
C LYS A 79 -10.28 29.23 -32.42
N ILE A 80 -10.93 30.12 -31.67
CA ILE A 80 -11.13 29.95 -30.23
C ILE A 80 -12.06 28.76 -29.95
N ALA A 81 -13.13 28.60 -30.72
CA ALA A 81 -14.05 27.46 -30.60
C ALA A 81 -13.36 26.14 -30.96
N GLU A 82 -12.62 26.09 -32.07
CA GLU A 82 -11.83 24.93 -32.50
C GLU A 82 -10.76 24.57 -31.46
N ALA A 83 -10.04 25.57 -30.90
CA ALA A 83 -9.08 25.33 -29.83
C ALA A 83 -9.74 24.86 -28.53
N SER A 84 -10.94 25.35 -28.20
CA SER A 84 -11.68 24.91 -27.01
C SER A 84 -12.19 23.49 -27.15
N GLU A 85 -12.64 23.10 -28.35
CA GLU A 85 -13.03 21.73 -28.66
C GLU A 85 -11.83 20.78 -28.60
N GLU A 86 -10.69 21.16 -29.18
CA GLU A 86 -9.45 20.38 -29.10
C GLU A 86 -8.98 20.21 -27.64
N ILE A 87 -9.03 21.26 -26.83
CA ILE A 87 -8.71 21.18 -25.40
C ILE A 87 -9.65 20.21 -24.69
N SER A 88 -10.97 20.29 -24.94
CA SER A 88 -11.94 19.39 -24.33
C SER A 88 -11.71 17.93 -24.72
N GLU A 89 -11.40 17.67 -26.00
CA GLU A 89 -11.04 16.32 -26.45
C GLU A 89 -9.77 15.81 -25.76
N LEU A 90 -8.73 16.64 -25.64
CA LEU A 90 -7.49 16.27 -24.96
C LEU A 90 -7.70 16.00 -23.48
N GLU A 91 -8.52 16.79 -22.80
CA GLU A 91 -8.90 16.58 -21.40
C GLU A 91 -9.62 15.23 -21.22
N SER A 92 -10.60 14.93 -22.08
CA SER A 92 -11.33 13.65 -22.02
C SER A 92 -10.41 12.43 -22.23
N LYS A 93 -9.46 12.52 -23.17
CA LYS A 93 -8.46 11.47 -23.42
C LYS A 93 -7.57 11.29 -22.19
N ARG A 94 -7.08 12.39 -21.62
CA ARG A 94 -6.24 12.38 -20.42
C ARG A 94 -6.96 11.76 -19.23
N GLU A 95 -8.23 12.09 -19.01
CA GLU A 95 -9.04 11.51 -17.95
C GLU A 95 -9.20 10.00 -18.14
N SER A 96 -9.48 9.56 -19.38
CA SER A 96 -9.58 8.12 -19.68
C SER A 96 -8.28 7.36 -19.44
N GLU A 97 -7.13 7.97 -19.74
CA GLU A 97 -5.81 7.38 -19.50
C GLU A 97 -5.48 7.32 -18.02
N LEU A 98 -5.81 8.38 -17.26
CA LEU A 98 -5.62 8.42 -15.81
C LEU A 98 -6.45 7.33 -15.12
N ASN A 99 -7.71 7.16 -15.51
CA ASN A 99 -8.59 6.14 -14.97
C ASN A 99 -8.03 4.73 -15.23
N ARG A 100 -7.60 4.44 -16.47
CA ARG A 100 -6.96 3.15 -16.80
C ARG A 100 -5.68 2.90 -16.00
N LEU A 101 -4.87 3.93 -15.79
CA LEU A 101 -3.64 3.84 -15.03
C LEU A 101 -3.91 3.63 -13.53
N GLU A 102 -4.97 4.24 -13.01
CA GLU A 102 -5.43 4.03 -11.64
C GLU A 102 -5.96 2.60 -11.44
N GLU A 103 -6.79 2.10 -12.36
CA GLU A 103 -7.25 0.70 -12.37
C GLU A 103 -6.07 -0.28 -12.41
N ALA A 104 -5.10 -0.08 -13.31
CA ALA A 104 -3.91 -0.91 -13.40
C ALA A 104 -3.06 -0.88 -12.11
N LYS A 105 -2.96 0.29 -11.46
CA LYS A 105 -2.28 0.41 -10.16
C LYS A 105 -2.99 -0.35 -9.05
N VAL A 106 -4.31 -0.30 -9.00
CA VAL A 106 -5.11 -1.05 -8.02
C VAL A 106 -4.88 -2.55 -8.21
N LEU A 107 -5.02 -3.05 -9.43
CA LEU A 107 -4.79 -4.46 -9.76
C LEU A 107 -3.36 -4.90 -9.41
N THR A 108 -2.35 -4.08 -9.73
CA THR A 108 -0.95 -4.37 -9.38
C THR A 108 -0.75 -4.42 -7.87
N ARG A 109 -1.36 -3.50 -7.10
CA ARG A 109 -1.28 -3.51 -5.64
C ARG A 109 -1.92 -4.75 -5.04
N GLU A 110 -3.08 -5.16 -5.54
CA GLU A 110 -3.75 -6.40 -5.11
C GLU A 110 -2.89 -7.64 -5.41
N GLN A 111 -2.31 -7.70 -6.61
CA GLN A 111 -1.37 -8.77 -6.98
C GLN A 111 -0.15 -8.79 -6.05
N MET A 112 0.46 -7.63 -5.78
CA MET A 112 1.60 -7.51 -4.87
C MET A 112 1.25 -7.96 -3.45
N GLN A 113 0.09 -7.59 -2.92
CA GLN A 113 -0.39 -8.04 -1.62
C GLN A 113 -0.59 -9.56 -1.59
N SER A 114 -1.16 -10.14 -2.65
CA SER A 114 -1.35 -11.59 -2.76
C SER A 114 -0.01 -12.34 -2.79
N LEU A 115 0.97 -11.81 -3.54
CA LEU A 115 2.32 -12.37 -3.61
C LEU A 115 3.05 -12.24 -2.28
N GLU A 116 2.90 -11.12 -1.57
CA GLU A 116 3.50 -10.95 -0.24
C GLU A 116 2.92 -11.94 0.78
N LYS A 117 1.60 -12.19 0.72
CA LYS A 117 0.96 -13.21 1.55
C LYS A 117 1.50 -14.61 1.25
N GLN A 118 1.58 -14.99 -0.03
CA GLN A 118 2.13 -16.28 -0.45
C GLN A 118 3.60 -16.43 -0.02
N LYS A 119 4.40 -15.37 -0.13
CA LYS A 119 5.79 -15.36 0.34
C LYS A 119 5.87 -15.65 1.84
N LYS A 120 5.07 -14.98 2.67
CA LYS A 120 5.03 -15.21 4.13
C LYS A 120 4.58 -16.62 4.47
N GLU A 121 3.58 -17.15 3.78
CA GLU A 121 3.13 -18.53 3.95
C GLU A 121 4.25 -19.53 3.61
N MET A 122 4.97 -19.30 2.51
CA MET A 122 6.11 -20.12 2.11
C MET A 122 7.25 -20.06 3.13
N GLU A 123 7.59 -18.88 3.64
CA GLU A 123 8.63 -18.71 4.67
C GLU A 123 8.27 -19.50 5.94
N ILE A 124 7.02 -19.45 6.38
CA ILE A 124 6.53 -20.23 7.54
C ILE A 124 6.63 -21.74 7.26
N LEU A 125 6.25 -22.19 6.07
CA LEU A 125 6.35 -23.60 5.70
C LEU A 125 7.80 -24.09 5.68
N VAL A 126 8.71 -23.30 5.10
CA VAL A 126 10.15 -23.61 5.08
C VAL A 126 10.72 -23.66 6.50
N GLN A 127 10.36 -22.71 7.36
CA GLN A 127 10.77 -22.72 8.77
C GLN A 127 10.26 -23.98 9.48
N ARG A 128 9.00 -24.35 9.30
CA ARG A 128 8.42 -25.58 9.86
C ARG A 128 9.12 -26.83 9.37
N ALA A 129 9.42 -26.90 8.07
CA ALA A 129 10.15 -28.03 7.49
C ALA A 129 11.57 -28.14 8.07
N SER A 130 12.30 -27.03 8.18
CA SER A 130 13.64 -27.02 8.79
C SER A 130 13.63 -27.46 10.25
N LEU A 131 12.63 -27.01 11.03
CA LEU A 131 12.48 -27.39 12.43
C LEU A 131 12.12 -28.87 12.54
N SER A 132 11.23 -29.38 11.68
CA SER A 132 10.87 -30.79 11.66
C SER A 132 12.08 -31.68 11.38
N LEU A 133 12.90 -31.33 10.38
CA LEU A 133 14.14 -32.05 10.08
C LEU A 133 15.12 -32.01 11.25
N PHE A 134 15.28 -30.85 11.88
CA PHE A 134 16.14 -30.72 13.06
C PHE A 134 15.67 -31.61 14.22
N LEU A 135 14.36 -31.60 14.53
CA LEU A 135 13.80 -32.43 15.60
C LEU A 135 13.86 -33.92 15.29
N GLN A 136 13.65 -34.32 14.04
CA GLN A 136 13.83 -35.71 13.60
C GLN A 136 15.27 -36.18 13.82
N GLU A 137 16.25 -35.34 13.48
CA GLU A 137 17.66 -35.67 13.68
C GLU A 137 18.02 -35.75 15.17
N GLN A 138 17.52 -34.82 15.99
CA GLN A 138 17.69 -34.91 17.45
C GLN A 138 17.09 -36.19 18.01
N HIS A 139 15.86 -36.52 17.60
CA HIS A 139 15.19 -37.75 18.01
C HIS A 139 16.01 -38.99 17.62
N ARG A 140 16.53 -39.04 16.38
CA ARG A 140 17.40 -40.13 15.91
C ARG A 140 18.65 -40.26 16.79
N LEU A 141 19.37 -39.17 17.02
CA LEU A 141 20.59 -39.15 17.82
C LEU A 141 20.34 -39.60 19.27
N TYR A 142 19.29 -39.09 19.91
CA TYR A 142 18.95 -39.50 21.28
C TYR A 142 18.47 -40.95 21.34
N SER A 143 17.70 -41.43 20.35
CA SER A 143 17.29 -42.82 20.25
C SER A 143 18.49 -43.77 20.11
N GLU A 144 19.47 -43.39 19.28
CA GLU A 144 20.74 -44.13 19.15
C GLU A 144 21.51 -44.14 20.47
N ARG A 145 21.65 -42.99 21.15
CA ARG A 145 22.32 -42.90 22.45
C ARG A 145 21.64 -43.75 23.53
N VAL A 146 20.31 -43.75 23.59
CA VAL A 146 19.54 -44.58 24.53
C VAL A 146 19.76 -46.06 24.21
N SER A 147 19.67 -46.45 22.94
CA SER A 147 19.92 -47.82 22.50
C SER A 147 21.34 -48.26 22.81
N GLU A 148 22.32 -47.39 22.62
CA GLU A 148 23.72 -47.63 22.98
C GLU A 148 23.90 -47.78 24.49
N ALA A 149 23.27 -46.92 25.30
CA ALA A 149 23.31 -47.02 26.76
C ALA A 149 22.68 -48.33 27.28
N ILE A 150 21.54 -48.74 26.69
CA ILE A 150 20.92 -50.05 26.97
C ILE A 150 21.85 -51.20 26.59
N ASN A 151 22.53 -51.13 25.44
CA ASN A 151 23.43 -52.18 25.00
C ASN A 151 24.74 -52.25 25.80
N LYS A 152 25.27 -51.12 26.26
CA LYS A 152 26.49 -51.06 27.09
C LYS A 152 26.26 -51.61 28.51
N SER A 153 25.07 -51.42 29.06
CA SER A 153 24.71 -51.95 30.39
C SER A 153 24.10 -53.34 30.27
N SER A 154 24.92 -54.37 30.47
CA SER A 154 24.45 -55.77 30.42
C SER A 154 23.37 -56.06 31.46
N SER A 155 23.44 -55.41 32.63
CA SER A 155 22.41 -55.51 33.67
C SER A 155 21.10 -54.91 33.20
N LEU A 156 21.10 -53.69 32.65
CA LEU A 156 19.88 -53.03 32.17
C LEU A 156 19.20 -53.82 31.06
N LYS A 157 19.99 -54.34 30.11
CA LYS A 157 19.49 -55.21 29.04
C LYS A 157 18.85 -56.48 29.58
N ALA A 158 19.48 -57.15 30.55
CA ALA A 158 18.94 -58.34 31.19
C ALA A 158 17.62 -58.06 31.91
N HIS A 159 17.52 -56.96 32.65
CA HIS A 159 16.27 -56.55 33.32
C HIS A 159 15.17 -56.22 32.31
N LEU A 160 15.50 -55.55 31.20
CA LEU A 160 14.56 -55.26 30.11
C LEU A 160 14.04 -56.54 29.44
N THR A 161 14.91 -57.49 29.15
CA THR A 161 14.53 -58.79 28.58
C THR A 161 13.66 -59.60 29.55
N GLU A 162 14.00 -59.60 30.83
CA GLU A 162 13.21 -60.29 31.84
C GLU A 162 11.84 -59.62 32.05
N LEU A 163 11.78 -58.29 32.03
CA LEU A 163 10.53 -57.53 32.06
C LEU A 163 9.65 -57.85 30.85
N GLU A 164 10.22 -57.92 29.65
CA GLU A 164 9.50 -58.31 28.43
C GLU A 164 8.96 -59.75 28.53
N ARG A 165 9.75 -60.68 29.10
CA ARG A 165 9.34 -62.06 29.35
C ARG A 165 8.16 -62.14 30.33
N ILE A 166 8.22 -61.37 31.41
CA ILE A 166 7.15 -61.28 32.41
C ILE A 166 5.90 -60.64 31.79
N GLY A 167 6.06 -59.57 31.00
CA GLY A 167 4.97 -58.93 30.27
C GLY A 167 4.22 -59.91 29.36
N ARG A 168 4.95 -60.67 28.52
CA ARG A 168 4.35 -61.70 27.67
C ARG A 168 3.59 -62.78 28.46
N LYS A 169 4.09 -63.16 29.63
CA LYS A 169 3.38 -64.09 30.52
C LYS A 169 2.12 -63.49 31.11
N LEU A 170 2.17 -62.21 31.50
CA LEU A 170 0.99 -61.49 32.00
C LEU A 170 -0.07 -61.34 30.92
N ASP A 171 0.33 -61.01 29.69
CA ASP A 171 -0.60 -60.89 28.56
C ASP A 171 -1.26 -62.23 28.24
N ALA A 172 -0.47 -63.32 28.19
CA ALA A 172 -0.99 -64.67 27.99
C ALA A 172 -1.95 -65.08 29.12
N LEU A 173 -1.59 -64.80 30.38
CA LEU A 173 -2.43 -65.12 31.54
C LEU A 173 -3.70 -64.28 31.58
N ASN A 174 -3.64 -63.01 31.21
CA ASN A 174 -4.83 -62.16 31.08
C ASN A 174 -5.74 -62.70 29.99
N GLN A 175 -5.20 -63.10 28.84
CA GLN A 175 -5.99 -63.70 27.77
C GLN A 175 -6.65 -65.03 28.18
N GLU A 176 -5.95 -65.84 28.99
CA GLU A 176 -6.50 -67.06 29.59
C GLU A 176 -7.63 -66.75 30.59
N ILE A 177 -7.43 -65.76 31.47
CA ILE A 177 -8.44 -65.30 32.43
C ILE A 177 -9.69 -64.76 31.72
N GLU A 178 -9.52 -64.02 30.62
CA GLU A 178 -10.63 -63.50 29.81
C GLU A 178 -11.43 -64.62 29.11
N THR A 179 -10.82 -65.79 28.89
CA THR A 179 -11.46 -66.94 28.24
C THR A 179 -12.08 -67.92 29.26
N ASP A 180 -11.79 -67.76 30.56
CA ASP A 180 -12.27 -68.65 31.62
C ASP A 180 -13.76 -68.42 31.95
N PRO A 181 -14.56 -69.49 32.19
CA PRO A 181 -15.98 -69.37 32.54
C PRO A 181 -16.28 -68.55 33.79
N HIS A 182 -15.31 -68.32 34.69
CA HIS A 182 -15.45 -67.58 35.95
C HIS A 182 -14.66 -66.26 35.97
N VAL A 183 -14.48 -65.63 34.80
CA VAL A 183 -13.75 -64.36 34.61
C VAL A 183 -14.14 -63.25 35.60
N ASP A 184 -15.42 -63.12 35.96
CA ASP A 184 -15.91 -62.07 36.86
C ASP A 184 -15.38 -62.20 38.29
N ILE A 185 -15.26 -63.45 38.78
CA ILE A 185 -14.69 -63.74 40.11
C ILE A 185 -13.19 -63.46 40.08
N LEU A 186 -12.49 -63.91 39.04
CA LEU A 186 -11.05 -63.71 38.87
C LEU A 186 -10.67 -62.22 38.80
N LYS A 187 -11.42 -61.42 38.03
CA LYS A 187 -11.21 -59.96 37.95
C LYS A 187 -11.44 -59.26 39.29
N SER A 188 -12.45 -59.68 40.06
CA SER A 188 -12.72 -59.10 41.38
C SER A 188 -11.61 -59.39 42.41
N ILE A 189 -10.99 -60.57 42.34
CA ILE A 189 -9.87 -60.97 43.21
C ILE A 189 -8.61 -60.17 42.82
N VAL A 190 -8.30 -60.05 41.54
CA VAL A 190 -7.17 -59.24 41.04
C VAL A 190 -7.34 -57.76 41.41
N ALA A 191 -8.56 -57.22 41.30
CA ALA A 191 -8.85 -55.84 41.68
C ALA A 191 -8.67 -55.61 43.18
N SER A 192 -9.08 -56.56 44.02
CA SER A 192 -8.90 -56.49 45.47
C SER A 192 -7.41 -56.54 45.85
N ALA A 193 -6.64 -57.45 45.26
CA ALA A 193 -5.20 -57.59 45.51
C ALA A 193 -4.38 -56.35 45.07
N LYS A 194 -4.75 -55.72 43.94
CA LYS A 194 -4.12 -54.46 43.50
C LYS A 194 -4.35 -53.31 44.48
N ARG A 195 -5.54 -53.25 45.08
CA ARG A 195 -5.91 -52.18 46.03
C ARG A 195 -5.11 -52.32 47.34
N ASP A 196 -4.92 -53.54 47.82
CA ASP A 196 -4.11 -53.83 49.02
C ASP A 196 -2.61 -53.55 48.78
N GLY A 197 -2.10 -53.75 47.57
CA GLY A 197 -0.71 -53.39 47.20
C GLY A 197 -0.46 -51.88 47.07
N ALA A 198 -1.43 -51.12 46.53
CA ALA A 198 -1.30 -49.67 46.38
C ALA A 198 -1.35 -48.91 47.73
N GLU A 199 -2.06 -49.44 48.73
CA GLU A 199 -2.05 -48.89 50.09
C GLU A 199 -0.71 -49.06 50.83
N ALA A 200 0.11 -50.04 50.41
CA ALA A 200 1.44 -50.27 50.97
C ALA A 200 2.52 -49.37 50.32
N ASP A 201 2.45 -49.15 49.01
CA ASP A 201 3.45 -48.39 48.23
C ASP A 201 3.32 -46.85 48.43
N GLY A 202 2.09 -46.35 48.60
CA GLY A 202 1.82 -44.91 48.78
C GLY A 202 2.34 -44.28 50.09
N LEU A 203 2.83 -45.07 51.04
CA LEU A 203 3.42 -44.58 52.30
C LEU A 203 4.96 -44.44 52.22
N GLU A 204 5.61 -45.05 51.24
CA GLU A 204 7.05 -44.94 51.02
C GLU A 204 7.43 -43.68 50.22
N GLU A 205 6.57 -43.21 49.32
CA GLU A 205 6.81 -42.00 48.51
C GLU A 205 6.67 -40.66 49.27
N LEU A 206 6.20 -40.68 50.53
CA LEU A 206 6.00 -39.47 51.33
C LEU A 206 7.27 -39.05 52.11
N PRO A 207 7.56 -37.73 52.22
CA PRO A 207 8.63 -37.19 53.05
C PRO A 207 8.61 -37.72 54.50
N PRO A 208 9.76 -37.81 55.19
CA PRO A 208 9.86 -38.48 56.50
C PRO A 208 8.96 -37.87 57.59
N LEU A 209 8.69 -36.56 57.53
CA LEU A 209 7.78 -35.86 58.45
C LEU A 209 6.32 -36.24 58.23
N THR A 210 5.86 -36.29 56.97
CA THR A 210 4.49 -36.69 56.63
C THR A 210 4.23 -38.15 57.01
N ARG A 211 5.23 -39.03 56.86
CA ARG A 211 5.14 -40.42 57.29
C ARG A 211 4.96 -40.56 58.81
N ALA A 212 5.69 -39.77 59.59
CA ALA A 212 5.57 -39.77 61.05
C ALA A 212 4.19 -39.26 61.51
N ILE A 213 3.68 -38.20 60.87
CA ILE A 213 2.37 -37.61 61.18
C ILE A 213 1.24 -38.60 60.87
N VAL A 214 1.27 -39.27 59.72
CA VAL A 214 0.25 -40.26 59.34
C VAL A 214 0.27 -41.47 60.26
N ARG A 215 1.45 -41.97 60.66
CA ARG A 215 1.57 -43.07 61.64
C ARG A 215 1.03 -42.67 63.01
N MET A 216 1.30 -41.45 63.46
CA MET A 216 0.77 -40.95 64.74
C MET A 216 -0.74 -40.75 64.68
N ALA A 217 -1.28 -40.22 63.58
CA ALA A 217 -2.72 -40.06 63.39
C ALA A 217 -3.44 -41.43 63.41
N ARG A 218 -2.85 -42.46 62.79
CA ARG A 218 -3.40 -43.82 62.79
C ARG A 218 -3.35 -44.47 64.17
N LEU A 219 -2.23 -44.34 64.89
CA LEU A 219 -2.11 -44.81 66.28
C LEU A 219 -3.12 -44.14 67.21
N VAL A 220 -3.36 -42.84 67.05
CA VAL A 220 -4.36 -42.10 67.84
C VAL A 220 -5.78 -42.54 67.47
N ALA A 221 -6.07 -42.75 66.19
CA ALA A 221 -7.37 -43.24 65.73
C ALA A 221 -7.67 -44.67 66.24
N ASP A 222 -6.67 -45.55 66.21
CA ASP A 222 -6.80 -46.92 66.71
C ASP A 222 -6.98 -46.94 68.23
N ASN A 223 -6.25 -46.10 68.98
CA ASN A 223 -6.44 -45.97 70.43
C ASN A 223 -7.79 -45.35 70.82
N LEU A 224 -8.30 -44.42 70.02
CA LEU A 224 -9.64 -43.83 70.20
C LEU A 224 -10.74 -44.86 69.93
N LEU A 225 -10.61 -45.66 68.86
CA LEU A 225 -11.55 -46.74 68.55
C LEU A 225 -11.56 -47.82 69.63
N ASP A 226 -10.40 -48.17 70.18
CA ASP A 226 -10.29 -49.15 71.26
C ASP A 226 -10.84 -48.61 72.59
N SER A 227 -10.66 -47.30 72.85
CA SER A 227 -11.29 -46.61 73.99
C SER A 227 -12.81 -46.56 73.87
N PHE A 228 -13.36 -46.33 72.67
CA PHE A 228 -14.80 -46.38 72.41
C PHE A 228 -15.38 -47.78 72.59
N LYS A 229 -14.67 -48.83 72.14
CA LYS A 229 -15.08 -50.22 72.38
C LYS A 229 -15.09 -50.61 73.86
N LYS A 230 -14.21 -50.02 74.67
CA LYS A 230 -14.12 -50.27 76.11
C LYS A 230 -15.21 -49.57 76.94
N VAL A 231 -15.78 -48.48 76.42
CA VAL A 231 -16.87 -47.70 77.06
C VAL A 231 -18.26 -48.26 76.74
N ILE A 232 -18.40 -49.05 75.67
CA ILE A 232 -19.67 -49.65 75.23
C ILE A 232 -19.89 -51.07 75.82
N ARG A 233 -19.01 -51.53 76.72
CA ARG A 233 -19.11 -52.85 77.37
C ARG A 233 -19.42 -52.76 78.86
#